data_AF-A0A1I8BW08-F1
#
_entry.id   AF-A0A1I8BW08-F1
#
_cell.length_a   1.000
_cell.length_b   1.000
_cell.length_c   1.000
_cell.angle_alpha   90.00
_cell.angle_beta   90.00
_cell.angle_gamma   90.00
#
_symmetry.space_group_name_H-M   'P 1'
#
loop_
_entity.id
_entity.type
_entity.pdbx_description
1 polymer ?
#
loop_
_entity_poly.entity_id
_entity_poly.type
_entity_poly.pdbx_seq_one_letter_code
_entity_poly.pdbx_strand_id
1 'polypeptide(L)'
;MSVRSSISEINVEVKRRSTDSRIEFVEGSRPPRVRKVGYNSYLNGYLYVGDEVISLNDEVIRTAEDFYRIVGARSREPVRLLIRVRRDCFYRITIKRVEGEQGKREVLDLEIKWRRGGMPLGVSMNDTRVSRSSGVTIGEIDAGSIADGNFHYGDIMTHVNGKRISDTKSARAAILEGINNNNSLTIRVERPAKLDDDSHLPADVTKIIKRQINFHRHAHKYSAAITSAEREATTSSILSRITGRGGNTSNRSSRRSSPEGPLILPV
;
A
#
# COMPACT_ATOMS: atom_id res chain seq x y z
N MET A 1 19.48 -3.15 5.48
CA MET A 1 18.76 -2.25 6.41
C MET A 1 17.90 -3.09 7.34
N SER A 2 17.99 -2.93 8.66
CA SER A 2 17.13 -3.62 9.63
C SER A 2 16.04 -2.66 10.11
N VAL A 3 14.78 -2.90 9.76
CA VAL A 3 13.65 -2.08 10.23
C VAL A 3 13.32 -2.48 11.67
N ARG A 4 13.35 -1.52 12.61
CA ARG A 4 12.89 -1.72 13.99
C ARG A 4 11.36 -1.80 13.99
N SER A 5 10.81 -2.85 14.61
CA SER A 5 9.37 -3.10 14.66
C SER A 5 8.75 -2.52 15.94
N SER A 6 7.72 -1.71 15.79
CA SER A 6 6.84 -1.25 16.87
C SER A 6 5.42 -1.74 16.57
N ILE A 7 4.75 -2.36 17.55
CA ILE A 7 3.29 -2.53 17.49
C ILE A 7 2.71 -1.12 17.52
N SER A 8 1.96 -0.77 16.48
CA SER A 8 1.32 0.54 16.39
C SER A 8 -0.18 0.38 16.35
N GLU A 9 -0.87 1.08 17.23
CA GLU A 9 -2.29 1.34 17.06
C GLU A 9 -2.45 2.53 16.14
N ILE A 10 -3.23 2.35 15.09
CA ILE A 10 -3.40 3.31 14.01
C ILE A 10 -4.89 3.60 13.88
N ASN A 11 -5.23 4.87 13.75
CA ASN A 11 -6.57 5.28 13.37
C ASN A 11 -6.62 5.49 11.85
N VAL A 12 -7.55 4.82 11.19
CA VAL A 12 -7.73 4.85 9.76
C VAL A 12 -9.10 5.43 9.44
N GLU A 13 -9.14 6.56 8.76
CA GLU A 13 -10.38 7.20 8.33
C GLU A 13 -10.66 6.81 6.87
N VAL A 14 -11.82 6.21 6.60
CA VAL A 14 -12.19 5.74 5.26
C VAL A 14 -13.61 6.11 4.91
N LYS A 15 -13.82 6.61 3.69
CA LYS A 15 -15.17 6.90 3.19
C LYS A 15 -15.86 5.59 2.82
N ARG A 16 -16.97 5.26 3.50
CA ARG A 16 -17.78 4.07 3.16
C ARG A 16 -18.42 4.28 1.79
N ARG A 17 -18.17 3.34 0.86
CA ARG A 17 -18.73 3.37 -0.51
C ARG A 17 -19.78 2.29 -0.77
N SER A 18 -19.81 1.25 0.06
CA SER A 18 -20.72 0.11 -0.06
C SER A 18 -20.99 -0.48 1.32
N THR A 19 -22.08 -1.21 1.48
CA THR A 19 -22.36 -2.07 2.65
C THR A 19 -21.60 -3.40 2.59
N ASP A 20 -21.16 -3.81 1.40
CA ASP A 20 -20.29 -4.98 1.22
C ASP A 20 -18.83 -4.55 1.39
N SER A 21 -18.23 -4.96 2.50
CA SER A 21 -16.84 -4.66 2.83
C SER A 21 -15.84 -5.60 2.16
N ARG A 22 -16.27 -6.80 1.74
CA ARG A 22 -15.39 -7.86 1.20
C ARG A 22 -14.15 -8.15 2.06
N ILE A 23 -14.29 -7.99 3.38
CA ILE A 23 -13.27 -8.38 4.35
C ILE A 23 -13.64 -9.74 4.89
N GLU A 24 -12.65 -10.62 5.01
CA GLU A 24 -12.80 -11.90 5.72
C GLU A 24 -11.88 -11.89 6.93
N PHE A 25 -12.38 -12.38 8.07
CA PHE A 25 -11.61 -12.49 9.31
C PHE A 25 -11.17 -13.93 9.58
N VAL A 26 -10.13 -14.08 10.39
CA VAL A 26 -9.72 -15.37 10.94
C VAL A 26 -10.78 -15.84 11.93
N GLU A 27 -11.27 -17.06 11.74
CA GLU A 27 -12.29 -17.65 12.61
C GLU A 27 -11.83 -17.72 14.07
N GLY A 28 -12.72 -17.34 15.00
CA GLY A 28 -12.43 -17.33 16.43
C GLY A 28 -11.47 -16.24 16.92
N SER A 29 -10.94 -15.38 16.04
CA SER A 29 -10.04 -14.29 16.45
C SER A 29 -10.76 -13.20 17.26
N ARG A 30 -10.16 -12.78 18.38
CA ARG A 30 -10.67 -11.74 19.29
C ARG A 30 -9.50 -10.87 19.79
N PRO A 31 -9.39 -9.58 19.42
CA PRO A 31 -10.22 -8.88 18.43
C PRO A 31 -10.14 -9.51 17.03
N PRO A 32 -11.09 -9.21 16.11
CA PRO A 32 -11.11 -9.81 14.79
C PRO A 32 -9.88 -9.46 14.00
N ARG A 33 -9.20 -10.48 13.49
CA ARG A 33 -7.99 -10.38 12.69
C ARG A 33 -8.30 -10.57 11.22
N VAL A 34 -7.92 -9.61 10.38
CA VAL A 34 -8.15 -9.66 8.94
C VAL A 34 -7.40 -10.85 8.33
N ARG A 35 -8.13 -11.76 7.68
CA ARG A 35 -7.59 -12.88 6.90
C ARG A 35 -7.37 -12.50 5.45
N LYS A 36 -8.31 -11.75 4.87
CA LYS A 36 -8.31 -11.37 3.46
C LYS A 36 -9.03 -10.05 3.24
N VAL A 37 -8.51 -9.28 2.29
CA VAL A 37 -9.13 -8.06 1.78
C VAL A 37 -9.47 -8.30 0.31
N GLY A 38 -10.75 -8.27 -0.04
CA GLY A 38 -11.17 -8.44 -1.43
C GLY A 38 -10.65 -7.30 -2.32
N TYR A 39 -10.28 -7.61 -3.56
CA TYR A 39 -9.68 -6.65 -4.51
C TYR A 39 -10.55 -5.38 -4.70
N ASN A 40 -11.87 -5.54 -4.77
CA ASN A 40 -12.83 -4.43 -4.92
C ASN A 40 -13.38 -3.89 -3.59
N SER A 41 -12.75 -4.24 -2.46
CA SER A 41 -13.12 -3.66 -1.17
C SER A 41 -12.80 -2.17 -1.16
N TYR A 42 -13.70 -1.33 -0.65
CA TYR A 42 -13.40 0.08 -0.41
C TYR A 42 -12.43 0.29 0.78
N LEU A 43 -12.12 -0.79 1.52
CA LEU A 43 -11.12 -0.84 2.59
C LEU A 43 -9.75 -1.32 2.07
N ASN A 44 -9.65 -1.65 0.78
CA ASN A 44 -8.38 -1.98 0.15
C ASN A 44 -7.44 -0.75 0.22
N GLY A 45 -6.20 -0.97 0.66
CA GLY A 45 -5.22 0.08 0.94
C GLY A 45 -5.34 0.73 2.32
N TYR A 46 -6.42 0.45 3.08
CA TYR A 46 -6.63 0.95 4.44
C TYR A 46 -6.39 -0.14 5.49
N LEU A 47 -6.95 -1.33 5.25
CA LEU A 47 -6.73 -2.54 6.03
C LEU A 47 -5.82 -3.50 5.28
N TYR A 48 -5.00 -4.25 6.02
CA TYR A 48 -4.15 -5.31 5.50
C TYR A 48 -4.39 -6.63 6.24
N VAL A 49 -3.95 -7.71 5.62
CA VAL A 49 -3.95 -9.04 6.23
C VAL A 49 -3.14 -9.00 7.53
N GLY A 50 -3.71 -9.57 8.58
CA GLY A 50 -3.16 -9.57 9.93
C GLY A 50 -3.65 -8.41 10.80
N ASP A 51 -4.16 -7.31 10.25
CA ASP A 51 -4.66 -6.20 11.07
C ASP A 51 -5.73 -6.68 12.06
N GLU A 52 -5.59 -6.28 13.32
CA GLU A 52 -6.56 -6.53 14.36
C GLU A 52 -7.46 -5.30 14.51
N VAL A 53 -8.76 -5.47 14.23
CA VAL A 53 -9.72 -4.37 14.30
C VAL A 53 -10.20 -4.20 15.74
N ILE A 54 -9.80 -3.09 16.38
CA ILE A 54 -10.09 -2.83 17.80
C ILE A 54 -11.43 -2.11 17.95
N SER A 55 -11.67 -1.08 17.15
CA SER A 55 -12.91 -0.30 17.20
C SER A 55 -13.27 0.29 15.84
N LEU A 56 -14.56 0.60 15.66
CA LEU A 56 -15.10 1.26 14.48
C LEU A 56 -16.08 2.34 14.93
N ASN A 57 -15.84 3.61 14.58
CA ASN A 57 -16.65 4.76 15.00
C ASN A 57 -16.90 4.77 16.52
N ASP A 58 -15.84 4.58 17.30
CA ASP A 58 -15.84 4.50 18.76
C ASP A 58 -16.58 3.29 19.37
N GLU A 59 -17.20 2.43 18.56
CA GLU A 59 -17.72 1.14 19.00
C GLU A 59 -16.62 0.07 19.03
N VAL A 60 -16.43 -0.59 20.17
CA VAL A 60 -15.45 -1.67 20.33
C VAL A 60 -15.88 -2.91 19.53
N ILE A 61 -14.96 -3.43 18.73
CA ILE A 61 -15.17 -4.65 17.93
C ILE A 61 -14.57 -5.84 18.67
N ARG A 62 -15.39 -6.80 19.07
CA ARG A 62 -14.92 -8.03 19.74
C ARG A 62 -14.92 -9.23 18.80
N THR A 63 -15.92 -9.31 17.90
CA THR A 63 -16.06 -10.41 16.94
C THR A 63 -16.25 -9.89 15.51
N ALA A 64 -16.09 -10.77 14.52
CA ALA A 64 -16.27 -10.41 13.11
C ALA A 64 -17.71 -9.97 12.82
N GLU A 65 -18.69 -10.53 13.53
CA GLU A 65 -20.10 -10.17 13.44
C GLU A 65 -20.35 -8.71 13.87
N ASP A 66 -19.66 -8.24 14.92
CA ASP A 66 -19.73 -6.84 15.34
C ASP A 66 -19.32 -5.90 14.19
N PHE A 67 -18.22 -6.24 13.51
CA PHE A 67 -17.73 -5.48 12.37
C PHE A 67 -18.75 -5.45 11.22
N TYR A 68 -19.25 -6.63 10.80
CA TYR A 68 -20.21 -6.70 9.69
C TYR A 68 -21.52 -5.98 10.00
N ARG A 69 -22.00 -6.04 11.25
CA ARG A 69 -23.20 -5.33 11.69
C ARG A 69 -23.07 -3.82 11.54
N ILE A 70 -21.95 -3.25 11.95
CA ILE A 70 -21.74 -1.79 11.88
C ILE A 70 -21.49 -1.35 10.44
N VAL A 71 -20.68 -2.08 9.69
CA VAL A 71 -20.39 -1.75 8.29
C VAL A 71 -21.62 -1.92 7.38
N GLY A 72 -22.40 -2.97 7.61
CA GLY A 72 -23.61 -3.30 6.85
C GLY A 72 -24.85 -2.48 7.22
N ALA A 73 -24.80 -1.68 8.29
CA ALA A 73 -25.92 -0.85 8.72
C ALA A 73 -26.29 0.19 7.64
N ARG A 74 -27.43 -0.01 6.97
CA ARG A 74 -27.95 0.88 5.92
C ARG A 74 -28.37 2.27 6.44
N SER A 75 -28.65 2.37 7.74
CA SER A 75 -29.37 3.51 8.35
C SER A 75 -28.49 4.62 8.92
N ARG A 76 -27.16 4.47 8.95
CA ARG A 76 -26.29 5.48 9.58
C ARG A 76 -25.31 6.05 8.56
N GLU A 77 -25.53 7.32 8.22
CA GLU A 77 -24.39 8.22 8.13
C GLU A 77 -23.65 8.14 9.48
N PRO A 78 -22.33 7.94 9.46
CA PRO A 78 -21.48 8.71 8.58
C PRO A 78 -21.07 7.96 7.33
N VAL A 79 -20.93 8.75 6.28
CA VAL A 79 -20.21 8.46 5.04
C VAL A 79 -18.72 8.12 5.32
N ARG A 80 -18.25 8.20 6.58
CA ARG A 80 -16.87 7.99 7.04
C ARG A 80 -16.83 6.96 8.17
N LEU A 81 -15.88 6.03 8.09
CA LEU A 81 -15.57 5.04 9.13
C LEU A 81 -14.22 5.41 9.73
N LEU A 82 -14.17 5.58 11.05
CA LEU A 82 -12.95 5.69 11.82
C LEU A 82 -12.63 4.32 12.41
N ILE A 83 -11.64 3.64 11.85
CA ILE A 83 -11.26 2.28 12.22
C ILE A 83 -9.98 2.37 13.03
N ARG A 84 -10.02 1.94 14.30
CA ARG A 84 -8.81 1.75 15.10
C ARG A 84 -8.31 0.33 14.90
N VAL A 85 -7.10 0.22 14.38
CA VAL A 85 -6.46 -1.08 14.14
C VAL A 85 -5.18 -1.20 14.94
N ARG A 86 -4.93 -2.40 15.46
CA ARG A 86 -3.62 -2.79 15.95
C ARG A 86 -2.89 -3.50 14.83
N ARG A 87 -1.82 -2.86 14.36
CA ARG A 87 -0.92 -3.42 13.35
C ARG A 87 0.35 -3.85 14.04
N ASP A 88 0.56 -5.16 14.15
CA ASP A 88 1.85 -5.73 14.51
C ASP A 88 2.65 -5.96 13.24
N CYS A 89 3.96 -5.73 13.29
CA CYS A 89 4.84 -6.29 12.28
C CYS A 89 4.94 -7.79 12.57
N PHE A 90 4.03 -8.58 11.99
CA PHE A 90 3.91 -10.04 12.15
C PHE A 90 5.20 -10.79 11.85
N TYR A 91 6.12 -10.15 11.12
CA TYR A 91 7.39 -10.70 10.73
C TYR A 91 8.50 -9.64 10.81
N ARG A 92 9.73 -10.13 10.89
CA ARG A 92 10.94 -9.37 10.60
C ARG A 92 11.57 -9.98 9.35
N ILE A 93 11.90 -9.14 8.38
CA ILE A 93 12.66 -9.55 7.20
C ILE A 93 14.01 -8.83 7.19
N THR A 94 15.06 -9.58 6.91
CA THR A 94 16.40 -9.06 6.64
C THR A 94 16.79 -9.47 5.24
N ILE A 95 17.06 -8.50 4.38
CA ILE A 95 17.51 -8.74 3.01
C ILE A 95 19.00 -8.40 2.94
N LYS A 96 19.80 -9.36 2.50
CA LYS A 96 21.24 -9.22 2.28
C LYS A 96 21.52 -9.46 0.80
N ARG A 97 22.27 -8.56 0.17
CA ARG A 97 22.81 -8.81 -1.16
C ARG A 97 24.04 -9.69 -0.99
N VAL A 98 24.08 -10.79 -1.74
CA VAL A 98 25.26 -11.66 -1.77
C VAL A 98 26.19 -11.09 -2.82
N GLU A 99 27.38 -10.65 -2.40
CA GLU A 99 28.40 -10.16 -3.31
C GLU A 99 29.03 -11.34 -4.05
N GLY A 100 28.89 -11.32 -5.37
CA GLY A 100 29.45 -12.29 -6.30
C GLY A 100 29.05 -11.90 -7.72
N GLU A 101 30.02 -11.80 -8.62
CA GLU A 101 29.74 -11.61 -10.05
C GLU A 101 29.07 -12.87 -10.60
N GLN A 102 27.75 -12.83 -10.76
CA GLN A 102 27.05 -13.75 -11.65
C GLN A 102 26.18 -12.96 -12.65
N GLY A 103 26.87 -12.13 -13.44
CA GLY A 103 26.31 -11.52 -14.65
C GLY A 103 25.13 -10.55 -14.42
N LYS A 104 24.17 -10.56 -15.35
CA LYS A 104 22.97 -9.67 -15.36
C LYS A 104 21.94 -9.99 -14.26
N ARG A 105 22.29 -10.67 -13.18
CA ARG A 105 21.36 -11.07 -12.11
C ARG A 105 21.96 -10.74 -10.75
N GLU A 106 21.16 -10.15 -9.87
CA GLU A 106 21.53 -9.92 -8.48
C GLU A 106 21.05 -11.09 -7.61
N VAL A 107 21.90 -11.53 -6.67
CA VAL A 107 21.56 -12.60 -5.73
C VAL A 107 21.24 -11.99 -4.37
N LEU A 108 20.08 -12.34 -3.83
CA LEU A 108 19.57 -11.83 -2.57
C LEU A 108 19.25 -12.98 -1.62
N ASP A 109 19.72 -12.85 -0.39
CA ASP A 109 19.34 -13.72 0.74
C ASP A 109 18.32 -12.97 1.61
N LEU A 110 17.12 -13.52 1.70
CA LEU A 110 16.02 -13.02 2.51
C LEU A 110 15.84 -13.92 3.73
N GLU A 111 16.07 -13.37 4.90
CA GLU A 111 15.82 -14.04 6.18
C GLU A 111 14.54 -13.48 6.79
N ILE A 112 13.49 -14.31 6.82
CA ILE A 112 12.16 -13.98 7.31
C ILE A 112 11.95 -14.71 8.63
N LYS A 113 11.53 -13.98 9.68
CA LYS A 113 11.16 -14.56 10.96
C LYS A 113 9.80 -14.05 11.39
N TRP A 114 8.84 -14.95 11.52
CA TRP A 114 7.52 -14.63 12.04
C TRP A 114 7.60 -14.45 13.56
N ARG A 115 6.86 -13.47 14.09
CA ARG A 115 6.77 -13.22 15.53
C ARG A 115 5.52 -13.85 16.12
N ARG A 116 4.39 -13.69 15.43
CA ARG A 116 3.09 -14.29 15.78
C ARG A 116 2.42 -14.75 14.49
N GLY A 117 1.94 -16.00 14.50
CA GLY A 117 1.40 -16.67 13.33
C GLY A 117 0.29 -15.85 12.65
N GLY A 118 0.27 -15.89 11.32
CA GLY A 118 -0.92 -15.45 10.57
C GLY A 118 -0.65 -14.72 9.26
N MET A 119 0.53 -14.11 9.06
CA MET A 119 0.79 -13.42 7.79
C MET A 119 1.36 -14.39 6.76
N PRO A 120 0.65 -14.64 5.65
CA PRO A 120 1.11 -15.57 4.63
C PRO A 120 2.34 -15.01 3.91
N LEU A 121 3.17 -15.91 3.38
CA LEU A 121 4.26 -15.52 2.50
C LEU A 121 3.70 -14.82 1.24
N GLY A 122 2.60 -15.35 0.68
CA GLY A 122 1.86 -14.73 -0.43
C GLY A 122 2.59 -14.74 -1.77
N VAL A 123 3.20 -15.87 -2.12
CA VAL A 123 3.87 -16.07 -3.41
C VAL A 123 3.20 -17.20 -4.19
N SER A 124 2.92 -16.94 -5.46
CA SER A 124 2.63 -17.97 -6.45
C SER A 124 3.92 -18.37 -7.16
N MET A 125 4.09 -19.67 -7.35
CA MET A 125 5.35 -20.29 -7.79
C MET A 125 5.11 -21.14 -9.04
N ASN A 126 5.98 -20.96 -10.03
CA ASN A 126 5.97 -21.70 -11.28
C ASN A 126 7.32 -22.39 -11.50
N ASP A 127 7.30 -23.60 -12.03
CA ASP A 127 8.54 -24.30 -12.40
C ASP A 127 9.28 -23.52 -13.50
N THR A 128 10.57 -23.28 -13.27
CA THR A 128 11.39 -22.55 -14.23
C THR A 128 11.68 -23.44 -15.43
N ARG A 129 11.11 -23.10 -16.59
CA ARG A 129 11.44 -23.76 -17.88
C ARG A 129 12.68 -23.15 -18.56
N VAL A 130 13.35 -22.21 -17.91
CA VAL A 130 14.52 -21.52 -18.48
C VAL A 130 15.75 -22.43 -18.39
N SER A 131 16.25 -22.81 -19.56
CA SER A 131 17.27 -23.84 -19.81
C SER A 131 18.64 -23.69 -19.10
N ARG A 132 18.86 -22.65 -18.29
CA ARG A 132 20.16 -22.40 -17.60
C ARG A 132 20.05 -22.10 -16.10
N SER A 133 18.84 -22.03 -15.54
CA SER A 133 18.64 -21.73 -14.12
C SER A 133 17.68 -22.76 -13.52
N SER A 134 18.21 -23.68 -12.71
CA SER A 134 17.38 -24.60 -11.94
C SER A 134 16.82 -23.87 -10.72
N GLY A 135 15.50 -23.83 -10.60
CA GLY A 135 14.81 -23.14 -9.51
C GLY A 135 13.34 -22.91 -9.82
N VAL A 136 12.68 -22.13 -8.98
CA VAL A 136 11.25 -21.85 -9.09
C VAL A 136 11.05 -20.36 -9.27
N THR A 137 10.32 -19.97 -10.31
CA THR A 137 10.07 -18.56 -10.62
C THR A 137 8.85 -18.07 -9.85
N ILE A 138 8.93 -16.86 -9.28
CA ILE A 138 7.79 -16.19 -8.65
C ILE A 138 6.90 -15.61 -9.75
N GLY A 139 5.66 -16.10 -9.79
CA GLY A 139 4.67 -15.74 -10.80
C GLY A 139 3.70 -14.66 -10.34
N GLU A 140 3.25 -14.70 -9.09
CA GLU A 140 2.30 -13.70 -8.56
C GLU A 140 2.64 -13.42 -7.10
N ILE A 141 2.29 -12.23 -6.64
CA ILE A 141 2.51 -11.78 -5.27
C ILE A 141 1.17 -11.27 -4.74
N ASP A 142 0.74 -11.84 -3.61
CA ASP A 142 -0.49 -11.43 -2.95
C ASP A 142 -0.30 -10.07 -2.28
N ALA A 143 -1.19 -9.12 -2.56
CA ALA A 143 -1.17 -7.81 -1.93
C ALA A 143 -1.34 -7.91 -0.42
N GLY A 144 -0.53 -7.17 0.34
CA GLY A 144 -0.54 -7.19 1.80
C GLY A 144 0.04 -8.45 2.43
N SER A 145 0.75 -9.28 1.66
CA SER A 145 1.51 -10.43 2.17
C SER A 145 2.95 -10.06 2.54
N ILE A 146 3.74 -11.02 3.04
CA ILE A 146 5.18 -10.79 3.30
C ILE A 146 5.91 -10.55 1.98
N ALA A 147 5.46 -11.16 0.90
CA ALA A 147 6.13 -11.02 -0.37
C ALA A 147 5.94 -9.65 -1.01
N ASP A 148 4.84 -8.98 -0.68
CA ASP A 148 4.52 -7.64 -1.16
C ASP A 148 5.64 -6.64 -0.76
N GLY A 149 6.28 -6.06 -1.77
CA GLY A 149 7.41 -5.13 -1.62
C GLY A 149 8.78 -5.77 -1.36
N ASN A 150 8.87 -7.07 -1.03
CA ASN A 150 10.13 -7.77 -0.76
C ASN A 150 10.59 -8.66 -1.94
N PHE A 151 9.64 -9.28 -2.64
CA PHE A 151 9.88 -10.06 -3.85
C PHE A 151 9.37 -9.31 -5.09
N HIS A 152 9.85 -9.71 -6.26
CA HIS A 152 9.38 -9.19 -7.54
C HIS A 152 8.96 -10.34 -8.47
N TYR A 153 8.06 -10.02 -9.39
CA TYR A 153 7.73 -10.91 -10.50
C TYR A 153 9.01 -11.29 -11.26
N GLY A 154 9.18 -12.59 -11.53
CA GLY A 154 10.35 -13.09 -12.25
C GLY A 154 11.59 -13.35 -11.39
N ASP A 155 11.53 -13.09 -10.08
CA ASP A 155 12.55 -13.58 -9.15
C ASP A 155 12.61 -15.11 -9.22
N ILE A 156 13.82 -15.67 -9.27
CA ILE A 156 14.04 -17.12 -9.26
C ILE A 156 14.50 -17.57 -7.89
N MET A 157 13.67 -18.32 -7.20
CA MET A 157 13.99 -18.97 -5.94
C MET A 157 14.90 -20.18 -6.19
N THR A 158 16.11 -20.13 -5.65
CA THR A 158 17.12 -21.19 -5.84
C THR A 158 17.34 -22.01 -4.58
N HIS A 159 17.23 -21.40 -3.39
CA HIS A 159 17.39 -22.09 -2.12
C HIS A 159 16.33 -21.67 -1.11
N VAL A 160 15.91 -22.63 -0.28
CA VAL A 160 15.04 -22.42 0.88
C VAL A 160 15.64 -23.15 2.07
N ASN A 161 15.89 -22.44 3.16
CA ASN A 161 16.55 -22.94 4.38
C ASN A 161 17.88 -23.67 4.08
N GLY A 162 18.65 -23.14 3.12
CA GLY A 162 19.91 -23.75 2.67
C GLY A 162 19.74 -24.94 1.72
N LYS A 163 18.53 -25.49 1.56
CA LYS A 163 18.25 -26.57 0.61
C LYS A 163 18.06 -26.01 -0.79
N ARG A 164 18.77 -26.60 -1.76
CA ARG A 164 18.61 -26.26 -3.19
C ARG A 164 17.26 -26.73 -3.70
N ILE A 165 16.56 -25.84 -4.41
CA ILE A 165 15.24 -26.07 -4.96
C ILE A 165 15.34 -26.26 -6.46
N SER A 166 14.68 -27.30 -6.98
CA SER A 166 14.61 -27.61 -8.41
C SER A 166 13.21 -27.47 -8.99
N ASP A 167 12.18 -27.64 -8.16
CA ASP A 167 10.79 -27.74 -8.56
C ASP A 167 9.87 -27.13 -7.49
N THR A 168 8.65 -26.78 -7.90
CA THR A 168 7.68 -26.10 -7.05
C THR A 168 7.24 -26.97 -5.87
N LYS A 169 7.24 -28.30 -6.02
CA LYS A 169 6.88 -29.22 -4.93
C LYS A 169 7.94 -29.20 -3.82
N SER A 170 9.23 -29.29 -4.15
CA SER A 170 10.29 -29.18 -3.14
C SER A 170 10.31 -27.81 -2.48
N ALA A 171 10.05 -26.74 -3.23
CA ALA A 171 9.93 -25.38 -2.70
C ALA A 171 8.82 -25.29 -1.65
N ARG A 172 7.61 -25.71 -2.00
CA ARG A 172 6.45 -25.69 -1.08
C ARG A 172 6.71 -26.50 0.18
N ALA A 173 7.27 -27.70 0.05
CA ALA A 173 7.59 -28.55 1.19
C ALA A 173 8.60 -27.87 2.13
N ALA A 174 9.70 -27.33 1.60
CA ALA A 174 10.73 -26.66 2.40
C ALA A 174 10.22 -25.37 3.08
N ILE A 175 9.34 -24.63 2.41
CA ILE A 175 8.70 -23.43 2.98
C ILE A 175 7.79 -23.80 4.14
N LEU A 176 6.91 -24.78 3.94
CA LEU A 176 5.99 -25.25 4.98
C LEU A 176 6.75 -25.81 6.17
N GLU A 177 7.79 -26.59 5.93
CA GLU A 177 8.67 -27.12 6.97
C GLU A 177 9.33 -26.00 7.79
N GLY A 178 9.89 -24.98 7.13
CA GLY A 178 10.52 -23.84 7.82
C GLY A 178 9.55 -23.06 8.69
N ILE A 179 8.37 -22.76 8.14
CA ILE A 179 7.31 -22.02 8.86
C ILE A 179 6.81 -22.84 10.06
N ASN A 180 6.53 -24.13 9.89
CA ASN A 180 5.96 -24.96 10.94
C ASN A 180 6.96 -25.30 12.06
N ASN A 181 8.22 -25.55 11.72
CA ASN A 181 9.22 -26.00 12.69
C ASN A 181 9.92 -24.84 13.40
N ASN A 182 10.31 -23.80 12.65
CA ASN A 182 11.19 -22.74 13.15
C ASN A 182 10.52 -21.37 13.19
N ASN A 183 9.30 -21.25 12.65
CA ASN A 183 8.62 -19.98 12.43
C ASN A 183 9.53 -18.96 11.72
N SER A 184 10.40 -19.46 10.84
CA SER A 184 11.41 -18.70 10.12
C SER A 184 11.75 -19.36 8.79
N LEU A 185 12.24 -18.55 7.86
CA LEU A 185 12.50 -18.97 6.49
C LEU A 185 13.67 -18.17 5.94
N THR A 186 14.67 -18.86 5.39
CA THR A 186 15.76 -18.23 4.65
C THR A 186 15.60 -18.57 3.18
N ILE A 187 15.42 -17.58 2.32
CA ILE A 187 15.23 -17.77 0.88
C ILE A 187 16.37 -17.09 0.14
N ARG A 188 17.01 -17.82 -0.77
CA ARG A 188 17.91 -17.24 -1.78
C ARG A 188 17.14 -17.06 -3.08
N VAL A 189 17.14 -15.84 -3.60
CA VAL A 189 16.56 -15.51 -4.89
C VAL A 189 17.60 -14.88 -5.82
N GLU A 190 17.50 -15.22 -7.09
CA GLU A 190 18.17 -14.53 -8.18
C GLU A 190 17.17 -13.60 -8.85
N ARG A 191 17.40 -12.31 -8.74
CA ARG A 191 16.60 -11.29 -9.40
C ARG A 191 17.31 -10.84 -10.67
N PRO A 192 16.62 -10.73 -11.82
CA PRO A 192 17.22 -10.06 -12.97
C PRO A 192 17.67 -8.66 -12.56
N ALA A 193 18.96 -8.38 -12.73
CA ALA A 193 19.48 -7.04 -12.50
C ALA A 193 18.66 -6.11 -13.37
N LYS A 194 18.25 -4.97 -12.80
CA LYS A 194 17.63 -3.94 -13.62
C LYS A 194 18.58 -3.68 -14.77
N LEU A 195 18.10 -3.86 -16.00
CA LEU A 195 18.66 -3.14 -17.12
C LEU A 195 18.43 -1.67 -16.75
N ASP A 196 19.44 -1.04 -16.17
CA ASP A 196 19.56 0.41 -16.12
C ASP A 196 19.81 0.94 -17.55
N ASP A 197 19.09 0.41 -18.54
CA ASP A 197 19.02 0.96 -19.86
C ASP A 197 17.81 1.91 -19.92
N ASP A 198 17.83 2.89 -19.01
CA ASP A 198 17.04 4.12 -19.13
C ASP A 198 17.50 4.95 -20.34
N SER A 199 18.53 4.52 -21.09
CA SER A 199 19.18 5.30 -22.15
C SER A 199 18.41 5.32 -23.48
N HIS A 200 17.47 4.40 -23.70
CA HIS A 200 16.63 4.37 -24.92
C HIS A 200 15.17 4.81 -24.68
N LEU A 201 14.73 4.95 -23.43
CA LEU A 201 13.35 5.37 -23.17
C LEU A 201 13.26 6.91 -23.23
N PRO A 202 12.33 7.47 -24.03
CA PRO A 202 12.07 8.91 -24.01
C PRO A 202 11.79 9.36 -22.59
N ALA A 203 12.32 10.51 -22.19
CA ALA A 203 12.30 11.01 -20.81
C ALA A 203 10.89 11.00 -20.18
N ASP A 204 9.85 11.16 -20.99
CA ASP A 204 8.44 11.12 -20.58
C ASP A 204 7.99 9.71 -20.16
N VAL A 205 8.40 8.68 -20.88
CA VAL A 205 8.10 7.28 -20.56
C VAL A 205 8.83 6.87 -19.28
N THR A 206 10.10 7.27 -19.13
CA THR A 206 10.89 7.03 -17.92
C THR A 206 10.28 7.75 -16.71
N LYS A 207 9.75 8.97 -16.87
CA LYS A 207 8.99 9.68 -15.84
C LYS A 207 7.69 8.97 -15.45
N ILE A 208 6.95 8.42 -16.41
CA ILE A 208 5.70 7.68 -16.16
C ILE A 208 5.98 6.37 -15.43
N ILE A 209 6.98 5.61 -15.86
CA ILE A 209 7.38 4.34 -15.23
C ILE A 209 7.91 4.59 -13.82
N LYS A 210 8.81 5.57 -13.63
CA LYS A 210 9.29 5.96 -12.30
C LYS A 210 8.16 6.47 -11.40
N ARG A 211 7.18 7.20 -11.95
CA ARG A 211 5.96 7.58 -11.21
C ARG A 211 5.10 6.37 -10.82
N GLN A 212 4.91 5.38 -11.70
CA GLN A 212 4.10 4.19 -11.39
C GLN A 212 4.79 3.25 -10.39
N ILE A 213 6.10 3.05 -10.51
CA ILE A 213 6.90 2.25 -9.58
C ILE A 213 6.98 2.93 -8.21
N ASN A 214 7.18 4.25 -8.17
CA ASN A 214 7.13 5.03 -6.93
C ASN A 214 5.70 5.26 -6.43
N PHE A 215 4.67 5.03 -7.23
CA PHE A 215 3.29 4.97 -6.74
C PHE A 215 3.07 3.64 -6.00
N HIS A 216 3.55 2.52 -6.54
CA HIS A 216 3.38 1.21 -5.90
C HIS A 216 4.27 1.00 -4.66
N ARG A 217 5.54 1.42 -4.70
CA ARG A 217 6.49 1.26 -3.55
C ARG A 217 6.13 2.07 -2.30
N HIS A 218 5.14 2.93 -2.42
CA HIS A 218 5.08 4.16 -1.67
C HIS A 218 3.63 4.61 -1.47
N ALA A 219 2.64 4.01 -2.14
CA ALA A 219 1.23 4.13 -1.79
C ALA A 219 0.98 3.85 -0.30
N HIS A 220 1.72 2.91 0.29
CA HIS A 220 1.69 2.59 1.72
C HIS A 220 2.28 3.68 2.64
N LYS A 221 3.15 4.57 2.11
CA LYS A 221 3.75 5.69 2.86
C LYS A 221 3.10 7.05 2.53
N TYR A 222 2.61 7.22 1.31
CA TYR A 222 2.01 8.46 0.82
C TYR A 222 0.53 8.60 1.17
N SER A 223 -0.21 7.54 1.52
CA SER A 223 -1.58 7.72 2.03
C SER A 223 -1.60 8.57 3.31
N ALA A 224 -0.60 8.39 4.19
CA ALA A 224 -0.45 9.21 5.38
C ALA A 224 -0.09 10.68 5.07
N ALA A 225 0.77 10.91 4.07
CA ALA A 225 1.23 12.26 3.70
C ALA A 225 0.23 13.04 2.81
N ILE A 226 -0.53 12.35 1.97
CA ILE A 226 -1.61 12.96 1.16
C ILE A 226 -2.74 13.40 2.09
N THR A 227 -3.09 12.60 3.11
CA THR A 227 -4.11 12.97 4.10
C THR A 227 -3.70 14.21 4.91
N SER A 228 -2.40 14.40 5.22
CA SER A 228 -1.92 15.61 5.90
C SER A 228 -1.85 16.84 4.97
N ALA A 229 -1.42 16.68 3.72
CA ALA A 229 -1.36 17.77 2.75
C ALA A 229 -2.76 18.24 2.29
N GLU A 230 -3.72 17.31 2.15
CA GLU A 230 -5.13 17.63 1.91
C GLU A 230 -5.75 18.33 3.13
N ARG A 231 -5.38 17.94 4.36
CA ARG A 231 -5.78 18.66 5.59
C ARG A 231 -5.22 20.09 5.62
N GLU A 232 -3.96 20.31 5.25
CA GLU A 232 -3.32 21.65 5.21
C GLU A 232 -3.90 22.55 4.09
N ALA A 233 -4.16 22.01 2.91
CA ALA A 233 -4.79 22.75 1.82
C ALA A 233 -6.24 23.13 2.16
N THR A 234 -6.97 22.24 2.83
CA THR A 234 -8.35 22.48 3.24
C THR A 234 -8.43 23.45 4.42
N THR A 235 -7.54 23.35 5.42
CA THR A 235 -7.48 24.32 6.53
C THR A 235 -7.00 25.70 6.07
N SER A 236 -6.07 25.80 5.12
CA SER A 236 -5.62 27.09 4.57
C SER A 236 -6.69 27.79 3.71
N SER A 237 -7.46 27.01 2.94
CA SER A 237 -8.63 27.49 2.17
C SER A 237 -9.79 27.93 3.08
N ILE A 238 -9.99 27.25 4.20
CA ILE A 238 -11.03 27.59 5.18
C ILE A 238 -10.59 28.78 6.05
N LEU A 239 -9.33 28.84 6.49
CA LEU A 239 -8.79 29.96 7.26
C LEU A 239 -8.76 31.26 6.44
N SER A 240 -8.40 31.23 5.16
CA SER A 240 -8.47 32.41 4.29
C SER A 240 -9.90 32.93 4.05
N ARG A 241 -10.92 32.07 4.20
CA ARG A 241 -12.34 32.47 4.13
C ARG A 241 -12.90 32.94 5.47
N ILE A 242 -12.40 32.42 6.59
CA ILE A 242 -12.86 32.76 7.94
C ILE A 242 -12.18 34.03 8.46
N THR A 243 -10.87 34.19 8.22
CA THR A 243 -10.16 35.44 8.53
C THR A 243 -10.38 36.41 7.38
N GLY A 244 -11.60 36.93 7.26
CA GLY A 244 -11.88 38.14 6.51
C GLY A 244 -11.05 39.28 7.08
N ARG A 245 -9.81 39.42 6.61
CA ARG A 245 -8.98 40.60 6.83
C ARG A 245 -8.83 41.27 5.48
N GLY A 246 -9.73 42.23 5.25
CA GLY A 246 -9.71 43.10 4.09
C GLY A 246 -8.38 43.81 3.93
N GLY A 247 -7.80 43.68 2.75
CA GLY A 247 -6.89 44.66 2.18
C GLY A 247 -7.71 45.57 1.28
N ASN A 248 -8.32 46.58 1.88
CA ASN A 248 -8.97 47.68 1.17
C ASN A 248 -7.85 48.53 0.54
N THR A 249 -7.79 48.63 -0.79
CA THR A 249 -7.21 49.81 -1.44
C THR A 249 -8.26 50.40 -2.36
N SER A 250 -8.79 51.51 -1.89
CA SER A 250 -9.64 52.46 -2.58
C SER A 250 -9.02 52.92 -3.89
N ASN A 251 -9.83 53.02 -4.94
CA ASN A 251 -9.84 54.25 -5.74
C ASN A 251 -11.22 54.49 -6.36
N ARG A 252 -11.93 55.45 -5.77
CA ARG A 252 -13.14 56.07 -6.30
C ARG A 252 -12.93 57.59 -6.28
N SER A 253 -12.82 58.18 -7.46
CA SER A 253 -13.11 59.59 -7.79
C SER A 253 -13.15 59.67 -9.31
N SER A 254 -14.06 60.34 -10.00
CA SER A 254 -15.12 61.27 -9.62
C SER A 254 -16.00 61.53 -10.84
N ARG A 255 -17.29 61.78 -10.56
CA ARG A 255 -18.30 62.53 -11.34
C ARG A 255 -17.79 63.52 -12.40
N ARG A 256 -18.55 63.64 -13.51
CA ARG A 256 -19.44 64.75 -13.96
C ARG A 256 -19.30 64.93 -15.49
N SER A 257 -20.38 64.75 -16.27
CA SER A 257 -21.36 65.75 -16.75
C SER A 257 -21.20 65.96 -18.26
N SER A 258 -22.30 65.77 -18.99
CA SER A 258 -22.52 66.27 -20.36
C SER A 258 -22.27 67.79 -20.44
N PRO A 259 -22.00 68.34 -21.64
CA PRO A 259 -23.11 68.92 -22.39
C PRO A 259 -23.02 68.82 -23.93
N GLU A 260 -24.18 69.04 -24.55
CA GLU A 260 -24.44 69.72 -25.83
C GLU A 260 -23.90 69.17 -27.16
N GLY A 261 -24.82 69.03 -28.12
CA GLY A 261 -24.53 68.81 -29.55
C GLY A 261 -24.05 70.07 -30.26
N PRO A 262 -23.86 69.99 -31.59
CA PRO A 262 -24.86 70.67 -32.43
C PRO A 262 -25.26 69.91 -33.70
N LEU A 263 -26.47 70.25 -34.17
CA LEU A 263 -27.03 70.07 -35.51
C LEU A 263 -26.26 70.89 -36.55
N ILE A 264 -25.96 70.33 -37.73
CA ILE A 264 -26.00 71.01 -39.05
C ILE A 264 -26.29 69.96 -40.18
N LEU A 265 -27.34 70.21 -40.97
CA LEU A 265 -27.75 69.63 -42.28
C LEU A 265 -27.08 70.43 -43.44
N PRO A 266 -27.42 70.33 -44.76
CA PRO A 266 -27.95 69.25 -45.62
C PRO A 266 -27.08 69.06 -46.90
N VAL A 267 -27.44 68.11 -47.77
CA VAL A 267 -27.94 68.25 -49.17
C VAL A 267 -28.15 66.83 -49.71
#